data_AF-A0A5S9M6B5-F1
#
_entry.id   AF-A0A5S9M6B5-F1
#
_cell.length_a   1.000
_cell.length_b   1.000
_cell.length_c   1.000
_cell.angle_alpha   90.00
_cell.angle_beta   90.00
_cell.angle_gamma   90.00
#
_symmetry.space_group_name_H-M   'P 1'
#
loop_
_entity.id
_entity.type
_entity.pdbx_description
1 polymer ?
#
loop_
_entity_poly.entity_id
_entity_poly.type
_entity_poly.pdbx_seq_one_letter_code
_entity_poly.pdbx_strand_id
1 'polypeptide(L)' 'MESKHIQAEKDYVKGMKYKDLAEKYGVSINTIKSWKKRHGWEKKKGASKRKKVCTQKKGWSTR' A
#
# COMPACT_ATOMS: atom_id res chain seq x y z
N MET A 1 -14.79 -19.64 0.79
CA MET A 1 -15.03 -18.43 1.62
C MET A 1 -14.53 -17.23 0.85
N GLU A 2 -15.44 -16.37 0.40
CA GLU A 2 -15.06 -15.13 -0.31
C GLU A 2 -14.25 -14.27 0.65
N SER A 3 -13.00 -13.99 0.27
CA SER A 3 -12.09 -13.35 1.21
C SER A 3 -12.39 -11.85 1.25
N LYS A 4 -12.96 -11.36 2.37
CA LYS A 4 -13.37 -9.96 2.62
C LYS A 4 -12.34 -8.92 2.16
N HIS A 5 -11.06 -9.29 2.14
CA HIS A 5 -9.97 -8.46 1.62
C HIS A 5 -10.10 -8.14 0.12
N ILE A 6 -10.54 -9.06 -0.75
CA ILE A 6 -10.67 -8.83 -2.20
C ILE A 6 -11.71 -7.73 -2.49
N GLN A 7 -12.79 -7.74 -1.73
CA GLN A 7 -13.88 -6.77 -1.90
C GLN A 7 -13.47 -5.38 -1.39
N ALA A 8 -12.79 -5.33 -0.24
CA ALA A 8 -12.18 -4.12 0.28
C ALA A 8 -11.09 -3.55 -0.64
N GLU A 9 -10.35 -4.39 -1.38
CA GLU A 9 -9.38 -3.95 -2.38
C GLU A 9 -10.05 -3.22 -3.54
N LYS A 10 -11.09 -3.81 -4.11
CA LYS A 10 -11.86 -3.22 -5.21
C LYS A 10 -12.42 -1.85 -4.83
N ASP A 11 -13.00 -1.75 -3.64
CA ASP A 11 -13.53 -0.49 -3.13
C ASP A 11 -12.41 0.52 -2.81
N TYR A 12 -11.27 0.08 -2.29
CA TYR A 12 -10.09 0.93 -2.08
C TYR A 12 -9.54 1.47 -3.41
N VAL A 13 -9.46 0.65 -4.46
CA VAL A 13 -9.04 1.06 -5.81
C VAL A 13 -10.00 2.08 -6.41
N LYS A 14 -11.31 1.95 -6.17
CA LYS A 14 -12.33 2.96 -6.54
C LYS A 14 -12.17 4.31 -5.82
N GLY A 15 -11.33 4.36 -4.78
CA GLY A 15 -11.04 5.60 -4.06
C GLY A 15 -11.76 5.74 -2.71
N MET A 16 -12.46 4.70 -2.23
CA MET A 16 -13.06 4.73 -0.88
C MET A 16 -12.00 4.99 0.20
N LYS A 17 -12.41 5.72 1.24
CA LYS A 17 -11.58 5.98 2.42
C LYS A 17 -11.61 4.76 3.33
N TYR A 18 -10.59 4.63 4.17
CA TYR A 18 -10.43 3.48 5.06
C TYR A 18 -11.52 3.39 6.14
N LYS A 19 -12.12 4.52 6.53
CA LYS A 19 -13.19 4.58 7.55
C LYS A 19 -14.47 3.91 7.03
N ASP A 20 -14.92 4.32 5.84
CA ASP A 20 -16.11 3.76 5.21
C ASP A 20 -15.97 2.26 4.90
N LEU A 21 -14.77 1.83 4.51
CA LEU A 21 -14.46 0.39 4.34
C LEU A 21 -14.53 -0.38 5.66
N ALA A 22 -14.00 0.20 6.72
CA ALA A 22 -14.04 -0.41 8.04
C ALA A 22 -15.49 -0.63 8.51
N GLU A 23 -16.33 0.39 8.37
CA GLU A 23 -17.74 0.32 8.75
C GLU A 23 -18.54 -0.65 7.86
N LYS A 24 -18.34 -0.60 6.53
CA LYS A 24 -19.04 -1.47 5.57
C LYS A 24 -18.75 -2.96 5.78
N TYR A 25 -17.50 -3.29 6.13
CA TYR A 25 -17.08 -4.68 6.30
C TYR A 25 -17.04 -5.13 7.77
N GLY A 26 -17.40 -4.25 8.72
CA GLY A 26 -17.36 -4.52 10.16
C GLY A 26 -15.95 -4.85 10.66
N VAL A 27 -14.90 -4.31 10.03
CA VAL A 27 -13.51 -4.54 10.41
C VAL A 27 -12.88 -3.25 10.89
N SER A 28 -11.82 -3.34 11.70
CA SER A 28 -11.08 -2.15 12.09
C SER A 28 -10.34 -1.53 10.90
N ILE A 29 -10.14 -0.20 10.94
CA ILE A 29 -9.26 0.52 10.00
C ILE A 29 -7.86 -0.13 9.98
N ASN A 30 -7.41 -0.68 11.10
CA ASN A 30 -6.12 -1.34 11.20
C ASN A 30 -6.07 -2.65 10.39
N THR A 31 -7.18 -3.36 10.29
CA THR A 31 -7.33 -4.55 9.44
C THR A 31 -7.17 -4.17 7.96
N ILE A 32 -7.84 -3.10 7.51
CA ILE A 32 -7.70 -2.59 6.14
C ILE A 32 -6.27 -2.15 5.83
N LYS A 33 -5.61 -1.46 6.77
CA LYS A 33 -4.18 -1.09 6.66
C LYS A 33 -3.27 -2.31 6.58
N SER A 34 -3.56 -3.36 7.36
CA SER A 34 -2.80 -4.61 7.36
C SER A 34 -2.94 -5.37 6.04
N TRP A 35 -4.14 -5.39 5.45
CA TRP A 35 -4.38 -5.98 4.13
C TRP A 35 -3.63 -5.23 3.03
N LYS A 36 -3.71 -3.89 3.03
CA LYS A 36 -2.92 -3.07 2.09
C LYS A 36 -1.42 -3.40 2.17
N LYS A 37 -0.87 -3.56 3.38
CA LYS A 37 0.55 -3.87 3.58
C LYS A 37 0.91 -5.27 3.07
N ARG A 38 0.07 -6.28 3.36
CA ARG A 38 0.33 -7.68 2.97
C ARG A 38 0.11 -7.95 1.48
N HIS A 39 -0.93 -7.37 0.90
CA HIS A 39 -1.32 -7.60 -0.50
C HIS A 39 -0.83 -6.50 -1.44
N GLY A 40 -0.06 -5.52 -0.93
CA GLY A 40 0.53 -4.47 -1.76
C GLY A 40 -0.52 -3.65 -2.50
N TRP A 41 -1.65 -3.29 -1.86
CA TRP A 41 -2.71 -2.52 -2.52
C TRP A 41 -2.19 -1.14 -2.93
N GLU A 42 -1.77 -1.04 -4.17
CA GLU A 42 -1.37 0.20 -4.81
C GLU A 42 -2.59 0.83 -5.47
N LYS A 43 -2.95 2.05 -5.03
CA LYS A 43 -3.77 2.92 -5.87
C LYS A 43 -2.88 3.24 -7.06
N LYS A 44 -3.27 2.84 -8.27
CA LYS A 44 -2.64 3.23 -9.55
C LYS A 44 -2.74 4.75 -9.83
N LYS A 45 -2.69 5.60 -8.80
CA LYS A 45 -2.41 7.03 -8.96
C LYS A 45 -0.90 7.16 -9.11
N GLY A 46 -0.47 7.50 -10.33
CA GLY A 46 0.91 7.52 -10.78
C GLY A 46 1.88 8.28 -9.86
N ALA A 47 2.39 7.60 -8.85
CA ALA A 47 3.61 8.00 -8.20
C ALA A 47 4.74 7.57 -9.12
N SER A 48 5.34 8.51 -9.86
CA SER A 48 6.56 8.24 -10.62
C SER A 48 7.50 7.47 -9.69
N LYS A 49 7.97 6.30 -10.15
CA LYS A 49 9.03 5.54 -9.47
C LYS A 49 10.13 6.54 -9.15
N ARG A 50 10.23 7.00 -7.89
CA ARG A 50 11.39 7.77 -7.46
C ARG A 50 12.52 6.78 -7.56
N LYS A 51 13.28 6.85 -8.67
CA LYS A 51 14.51 6.08 -8.86
C LYS A 51 15.26 6.20 -7.55
N LYS A 52 15.52 5.08 -6.87
CA LYS A 52 16.54 5.04 -5.83
C LYS A 52 17.86 5.33 -6.53
N VAL A 53 18.18 6.60 -6.71
CA VAL A 53 19.55 7.03 -6.98
C VAL A 53 20.23 6.89 -5.62
N CYS A 54 20.72 5.67 -5.35
CA CYS A 54 21.75 5.49 -4.34
C CYS A 54 22.94 6.32 -4.83
N THR A 55 23.21 7.41 -4.12
CA THR A 55 24.37 8.28 -4.35
C THR A 55 25.64 7.44 -4.33
N GLN A 56 26.38 7.40 -5.45
CA GLN A 56 27.77 6.94 -5.46
C GLN A 56 28.57 7.79 -4.46
N LYS A 57 28.96 7.23 -3.31
CA LYS A 57 30.11 7.74 -2.57
C LYS A 57 31.35 7.06 -3.11
N LYS A 58 32.07 7.82 -3.94
CA LYS A 58 33.40 7.55 -4.47
C LYS A 58 34.40 7.45 -3.30
N GLY A 59 35.22 6.40 -3.30
CA GLY A 59 36.57 6.39 -2.73
C GLY A 59 36.73 6.49 -1.22
N TRP A 60 37.04 5.37 -0.58
CA TRP A 60 38.04 5.38 0.49
C TRP A 60 39.19 4.47 0.03
N SER A 61 40.28 5.12 -0.38
CA SER A 61 41.57 4.47 -0.62
C SER A 61 42.09 4.00 0.73
N THR A 62 42.28 2.70 0.88
CA THR A 62 43.11 2.17 1.97
C THR A 62 44.53 2.04 1.42
N ARG A 63 45.46 2.68 2.13
CA ARG A 63 46.90 2.58 1.94
C ARG A 63 47.42 1.25 2.46
#